data_AF-A0A1Y1VHA7-F1
#
_entry.id   AF-A0A1Y1VHA7-F1
#
_cell.length_a   1.000
_cell.length_b   1.000
_cell.length_c   1.000
_cell.angle_alpha   90.00
_cell.angle_beta   90.00
_cell.angle_gamma   90.00
#
_symmetry.space_group_name_H-M   'P 1'
#
loop_
_entity.id
_entity.type
_entity.pdbx_description
1 polymer ?
#
loop_
_entity_poly.entity_id
_entity_poly.type
_entity_poly.pdbx_seq_one_letter_code
_entity_poly.pdbx_strand_id
1 'polypeptide(L)'
;YSLITITARLPEYTNALLSKSLINLFIENSVESVIIVSSLDTNIPSDKKIYGYSTSGKLMVPNVEILDDDLQLNNSFLNTLKILLNIKNIPTIYLVCLGKKIYKDTQLEEQNLKLMKDVLNSITGLTFKNTKPQLSDSLTQKTEELLYI
;
A
#
# COMPACT_ATOMS: atom_id res chain seq x y z
N TYR A 1 -14.16 14.09 -2.09
CA TYR A 1 -13.07 13.30 -1.50
C TYR A 1 -11.76 13.76 -2.09
N SER A 2 -10.83 14.19 -1.25
CA SER A 2 -9.44 14.46 -1.66
C SER A 2 -8.61 13.22 -1.36
N LEU A 3 -7.72 12.85 -2.29
CA LEU A 3 -6.86 11.68 -2.15
C LEU A 3 -5.40 12.14 -2.13
N ILE A 4 -4.70 11.86 -1.02
CA ILE A 4 -3.25 12.04 -0.94
C ILE A 4 -2.60 10.70 -1.32
N THR A 5 -1.79 10.70 -2.38
CA THR A 5 -1.03 9.52 -2.80
C THR A 5 0.44 9.72 -2.46
N ILE A 6 1.01 8.80 -1.66
CA ILE A 6 2.43 8.80 -1.30
C ILE A 6 3.08 7.58 -1.92
N THR A 7 3.99 7.79 -2.87
CA THR A 7 4.82 6.74 -3.46
C THR A 7 6.28 7.00 -3.10
N ALA A 8 6.92 6.04 -2.43
CA ALA A 8 8.31 6.18 -2.00
C ALA A 8 9.02 4.83 -1.96
N ARG A 9 10.34 4.85 -2.10
CA ARG A 9 11.17 3.69 -1.76
C ARG A 9 11.17 3.53 -0.25
N LEU A 10 10.77 2.35 0.23
CA LEU A 10 10.77 2.06 1.66
C LEU A 10 12.20 2.09 2.21
N PRO A 11 12.44 2.74 3.37
CA PRO A 11 13.74 2.66 4.02
C PRO A 11 14.00 1.21 4.48
N GLU A 12 15.27 0.80 4.40
CA GLU A 12 15.73 -0.53 4.81
C GLU A 12 15.67 -0.72 6.34
N TYR A 13 15.83 0.38 7.08
CA TYR A 13 15.83 0.41 8.54
C TYR A 13 14.68 1.28 9.08
N THR A 14 14.33 1.06 10.35
CA THR A 14 13.36 1.91 11.04
C THR A 14 13.78 3.37 10.97
N ASN A 15 12.97 4.18 10.28
CA ASN A 15 13.14 5.62 10.23
C ASN A 15 12.04 6.29 11.06
N ALA A 16 12.31 6.44 12.36
CA ALA A 16 11.36 7.01 13.32
C ALA A 16 11.00 8.47 12.98
N LEU A 17 11.95 9.24 12.44
CA LEU A 17 11.71 10.62 12.02
C LEU A 17 10.71 10.66 10.85
N LEU A 18 10.94 9.87 9.80
CA LEU A 18 10.03 9.79 8.66
C LEU A 18 8.64 9.32 9.07
N SER A 19 8.56 8.30 9.93
CA SER A 19 7.29 7.78 10.42
C SER A 19 6.52 8.86 11.21
N LYS A 20 7.21 9.62 12.07
CA LYS A 20 6.63 10.74 12.81
C LYS A 20 6.17 11.88 11.87
N SER A 21 6.97 12.23 10.86
CA SER A 21 6.60 13.27 9.90
C SER A 21 5.36 12.90 9.09
N LEU A 22 5.24 11.64 8.66
CA LEU A 22 4.03 11.16 7.97
C LEU A 22 2.79 11.25 8.85
N ILE A 23 2.91 10.85 10.12
CA ILE A 23 1.81 10.96 11.08
C ILE A 23 1.39 12.41 11.29
N ASN A 24 2.34 13.33 11.44
CA ASN A 24 2.03 14.75 11.56
C ASN A 24 1.31 15.27 10.31
N LEU A 25 1.80 14.92 9.11
CA LEU A 25 1.14 15.26 7.85
C LEU A 25 -0.31 14.75 7.82
N PHE A 26 -0.55 13.51 8.25
CA PHE A 26 -1.90 12.93 8.28
C PHE A 26 -2.83 13.67 9.26
N ILE A 27 -2.33 14.05 10.43
CA ILE A 27 -3.09 14.82 11.42
C ILE A 27 -3.38 16.24 10.91
N GLU A 28 -2.38 16.93 10.38
CA GLU A 28 -2.49 18.30 9.86
C GLU A 28 -3.50 18.39 8.70
N ASN A 29 -3.56 17.36 7.86
CA ASN A 29 -4.51 17.27 6.75
C ASN A 29 -5.83 16.59 7.12
N SER A 30 -6.06 16.28 8.41
CA SER A 30 -7.27 15.60 8.89
C SER A 30 -7.62 14.33 8.11
N VAL A 31 -6.61 13.50 7.81
CA VAL A 31 -6.78 12.25 7.06
C VAL A 31 -7.70 11.30 7.81
N GLU A 32 -8.83 10.95 7.19
CA GLU A 32 -9.85 10.07 7.76
C GLU A 32 -9.45 8.60 7.77
N SER A 33 -8.66 8.18 6.79
CA SER A 33 -8.17 6.80 6.69
C SER A 33 -6.91 6.71 5.84
N VAL A 34 -6.09 5.69 6.12
CA VAL A 34 -4.86 5.38 5.38
C VAL A 34 -5.02 4.00 4.74
N ILE A 35 -4.66 3.88 3.47
CA ILE A 35 -4.59 2.60 2.77
C ILE A 35 -3.12 2.31 2.46
N ILE A 36 -2.59 1.21 3.00
CA ILE A 36 -1.23 0.75 2.73
C ILE A 36 -1.31 -0.40 1.74
N VAL A 37 -0.70 -0.19 0.57
CA VAL A 37 -0.63 -1.16 -0.52
C VAL A 37 0.79 -1.72 -0.59
N SER A 38 0.91 -3.04 -0.64
CA SER A 38 2.22 -3.70 -0.79
C SER A 38 2.11 -5.01 -1.58
N SER A 39 3.27 -5.54 -1.95
CA SER A 39 3.42 -6.83 -2.61
C SER A 39 4.42 -7.68 -1.84
N LEU A 40 4.10 -8.96 -1.63
CA LEU A 40 4.99 -9.91 -0.97
C LEU A 40 5.29 -11.08 -1.91
N ASP A 41 6.57 -11.30 -2.21
CA ASP A 41 7.00 -12.47 -2.96
C ASP A 41 7.07 -13.70 -2.05
N THR A 42 6.28 -14.72 -2.35
CA THR A 42 6.23 -15.96 -1.58
C THR A 42 6.66 -17.16 -2.42
N ASN A 43 7.03 -18.25 -1.73
CA ASN A 43 7.33 -19.54 -2.36
C ASN A 43 6.08 -20.40 -2.61
N ILE A 44 4.91 -19.92 -2.20
CA ILE A 44 3.62 -20.60 -2.35
C ILE A 44 3.12 -20.32 -3.78
N PRO A 45 2.33 -21.22 -4.41
CA PRO A 45 1.65 -20.88 -5.66
C PRO A 45 0.89 -19.57 -5.47
N SER A 46 1.28 -18.52 -6.19
CA SER A 46 0.55 -17.25 -6.19
C SER A 46 -0.87 -17.54 -6.68
N ASP A 47 -1.85 -17.29 -5.82
CA ASP A 47 -3.24 -17.23 -6.21
C ASP A 47 -3.60 -15.78 -6.55
N LYS A 48 -4.60 -15.63 -7.42
CA LYS A 48 -5.04 -14.32 -7.94
C LYS A 48 -5.88 -13.59 -6.88
N LYS A 49 -5.30 -13.30 -5.73
CA LYS A 49 -6.02 -12.75 -4.58
C LYS A 49 -5.29 -11.58 -3.96
N ILE A 50 -6.09 -10.66 -3.43
CA ILE A 50 -5.62 -9.60 -2.55
C ILE A 50 -5.92 -10.07 -1.14
N TYR A 51 -4.95 -9.92 -0.26
CA TYR A 51 -5.11 -10.17 1.15
C TYR A 51 -5.17 -8.85 1.89
N GLY A 52 -6.03 -8.74 2.88
CA GLY A 52 -6.09 -7.51 3.64
C GLY A 52 -6.78 -7.61 4.97
N TYR A 53 -6.53 -6.60 5.79
CA TYR A 53 -7.19 -6.39 7.07
C TYR A 53 -7.41 -4.89 7.30
N SER A 54 -8.35 -4.55 8.19
CA SER A 54 -8.60 -3.18 8.60
C SER A 54 -8.50 -3.07 10.12
N THR A 55 -7.89 -1.99 10.60
CA THR A 55 -7.83 -1.68 12.04
C THR A 55 -9.16 -1.22 12.61
N SER A 56 -10.14 -0.89 11.76
CA SER A 56 -11.46 -0.40 12.17
C SER A 56 -12.55 -1.48 12.15
N GLY A 57 -12.19 -2.75 11.89
CA GLY A 57 -13.11 -3.88 11.91
C GLY A 57 -12.95 -4.81 10.71
N LYS A 58 -13.97 -5.63 10.44
CA LYS A 58 -13.94 -6.58 9.33
C LYS A 58 -13.97 -5.86 7.99
N LEU A 59 -12.93 -6.07 7.18
CA LEU A 59 -12.84 -5.59 5.81
C LEU A 59 -13.75 -6.46 4.92
N MET A 60 -14.90 -5.92 4.51
CA MET A 60 -15.86 -6.59 3.62
C MET A 60 -15.74 -6.01 2.21
N VAL A 61 -14.65 -6.35 1.52
CA VAL A 61 -14.35 -5.84 0.17
C VAL A 61 -14.29 -7.02 -0.81
N PRO A 62 -14.96 -6.94 -1.98
CA PRO A 62 -14.89 -7.99 -2.98
C PRO A 62 -13.45 -8.30 -3.39
N ASN A 63 -13.13 -9.57 -3.60
CA ASN A 63 -11.80 -10.06 -4.00
C ASN A 63 -10.67 -9.81 -2.98
N VAL A 64 -11.02 -9.46 -1.74
CA VAL A 64 -10.08 -9.40 -0.62
C VAL A 64 -10.32 -10.58 0.31
N GLU A 65 -9.32 -11.45 0.45
CA GLU A 65 -9.32 -12.45 1.51
C GLU A 65 -8.84 -11.82 2.81
N ILE A 66 -9.50 -12.21 3.90
CA ILE A 66 -9.13 -11.74 5.23
C ILE A 66 -7.76 -12.32 5.55
N LEU A 67 -6.82 -11.43 5.81
CA LEU A 67 -5.51 -11.77 6.33
C LEU A 67 -5.59 -11.74 7.87
N ASP A 68 -5.09 -12.78 8.53
CA ASP A 68 -4.87 -12.70 9.97
C ASP A 68 -3.85 -11.58 10.27
N ASP A 69 -4.09 -10.83 11.35
CA ASP A 69 -3.32 -9.62 11.74
C ASP A 69 -1.83 -9.90 12.04
N ASP A 70 -1.45 -11.19 12.04
CA ASP A 70 -0.10 -11.72 12.29
C ASP A 70 0.79 -11.81 11.05
N LEU A 71 0.35 -11.38 9.87
CA LEU A 71 1.27 -11.29 8.73
C LEU A 71 2.30 -10.19 8.99
N GLN A 72 3.48 -10.60 9.47
CA GLN A 72 4.61 -9.69 9.65
C GLN A 72 4.95 -9.09 8.29
N LEU A 73 4.70 -7.79 8.13
CA LEU A 73 5.29 -7.04 7.05
C LEU A 73 6.80 -7.15 7.26
N ASN A 74 7.51 -7.73 6.29
CA ASN A 74 8.97 -7.93 6.34
C ASN A 74 9.77 -6.61 6.30
N ASN A 75 9.15 -5.48 6.67
CA ASN A 75 9.75 -4.16 6.69
C ASN A 75 9.51 -3.47 8.05
N SER A 76 10.61 -3.15 8.72
CA SER A 76 10.65 -2.52 10.04
C SER A 76 9.99 -1.13 10.08
N PHE A 77 10.07 -0.37 8.99
CA PHE A 77 9.42 0.92 8.86
C PHE A 77 7.89 0.79 8.77
N LEU A 78 7.36 -0.13 7.96
CA LEU A 78 5.91 -0.34 7.86
C LEU A 78 5.31 -0.81 9.20
N ASN A 79 6.02 -1.67 9.94
CA ASN A 79 5.61 -2.08 11.28
C ASN A 79 5.60 -0.88 12.26
N THR A 80 6.59 -0.01 12.19
CA THR A 80 6.64 1.21 13.00
C THR A 80 5.48 2.17 12.65
N LEU A 81 5.21 2.35 11.36
CA LEU A 81 4.09 3.17 10.90
C LEU A 81 2.74 2.59 11.35
N LYS A 82 2.56 1.26 11.29
CA LYS A 82 1.37 0.56 11.81
C LYS A 82 1.11 0.90 13.27
N ILE A 83 2.14 0.79 14.12
CA ILE A 83 2.03 1.11 15.55
C ILE A 83 1.63 2.58 15.75
N LEU A 84 2.26 3.51 15.04
CA LEU A 84 1.98 4.94 15.19
C LEU A 84 0.57 5.33 14.70
N LEU A 85 0.12 4.77 13.58
CA LEU A 85 -1.25 4.97 13.08
C LEU A 85 -2.27 4.48 14.11
N ASN A 86 -2.01 3.32 14.72
CA ASN A 86 -2.86 2.76 15.78
C ASN A 86 -2.87 3.64 17.03
N ILE A 87 -1.71 4.12 17.50
CA ILE A 87 -1.62 5.04 18.65
C ILE A 87 -2.41 6.34 18.39
N LYS A 88 -2.44 6.81 17.15
CA LYS A 88 -3.18 8.00 16.74
C LYS A 88 -4.65 7.73 16.38
N ASN A 89 -5.12 6.50 16.52
CA ASN A 89 -6.46 6.07 16.12
C ASN A 89 -6.82 6.45 14.68
N ILE A 90 -5.85 6.39 13.76
CA ILE A 90 -6.10 6.64 12.33
C ILE A 90 -6.53 5.30 11.70
N PRO A 91 -7.77 5.18 11.21
CA PRO A 91 -8.25 4.00 10.48
C PRO A 91 -7.28 3.61 9.38
N THR A 92 -6.84 2.35 9.38
CA THR A 92 -5.88 1.87 8.39
C THR A 92 -6.36 0.58 7.76
N ILE A 93 -6.28 0.51 6.44
CA ILE A 93 -6.53 -0.69 5.64
C ILE A 93 -5.21 -1.14 5.04
N TYR A 94 -4.86 -2.40 5.24
CA TYR A 94 -3.67 -3.01 4.67
C TYR A 94 -4.09 -3.94 3.54
N LEU A 95 -3.47 -3.78 2.38
CA LEU A 95 -3.68 -4.62 1.21
C LEU A 95 -2.33 -5.16 0.72
N VAL A 96 -2.27 -6.47 0.53
CA VAL A 96 -1.10 -7.21 0.07
C VAL A 96 -1.52 -8.06 -1.13
N CYS A 97 -0.77 -7.96 -2.22
CA CYS A 97 -0.82 -8.98 -3.28
C CYS A 97 0.35 -9.97 -3.10
N LEU A 98 0.11 -11.26 -3.36
CA LEU A 98 1.15 -12.28 -3.29
C LEU A 98 1.75 -12.53 -4.68
N GLY A 99 3.06 -12.30 -4.80
CA GLY A 99 3.86 -12.58 -5.99
C GLY A 99 4.58 -13.93 -5.91
N LYS A 100 5.09 -14.40 -7.05
CA LYS A 100 5.88 -15.64 -7.14
C LYS A 100 7.37 -15.32 -7.06
N LYS A 101 8.06 -15.84 -6.04
CA LYS A 101 9.48 -15.55 -5.79
C LYS A 101 10.44 -16.05 -6.88
N ILE A 102 10.12 -17.17 -7.54
CA ILE A 102 11.12 -17.93 -8.33
C ILE A 102 11.09 -17.55 -9.83
N TYR A 103 9.99 -16.97 -10.33
CA TYR A 103 9.91 -16.43 -11.69
C TYR A 103 8.90 -15.28 -11.69
N LYS A 104 9.36 -14.06 -11.98
CA LYS A 104 8.47 -12.92 -12.21
C LYS A 104 7.64 -13.17 -13.47
N ASP A 105 6.40 -13.55 -13.26
CA ASP A 105 5.41 -13.73 -14.32
C ASP A 105 4.75 -12.37 -14.57
N THR A 106 5.14 -11.70 -15.65
CA THR A 106 4.62 -10.38 -16.04
C THR A 106 3.11 -10.38 -16.26
N GLN A 107 2.52 -11.49 -16.71
CA GLN A 107 1.06 -11.58 -16.87
C GLN A 107 0.36 -11.64 -15.52
N LEU A 108 0.94 -12.33 -14.54
CA LEU A 108 0.44 -12.37 -13.17
C LEU A 108 0.58 -11.00 -12.48
N GLU A 109 1.69 -10.29 -12.69
CA GLU A 109 1.89 -8.93 -12.16
C GLU A 109 0.84 -7.95 -12.72
N GLU A 110 0.57 -7.97 -14.03
CA GLU A 110 -0.48 -7.16 -14.65
C GLU A 110 -1.87 -7.47 -14.09
N GLN A 111 -2.15 -8.75 -13.83
CA GLN A 111 -3.41 -9.19 -13.24
C GLN A 111 -3.53 -8.74 -11.77
N ASN A 112 -2.46 -8.85 -10.98
CA ASN A 112 -2.42 -8.37 -9.59
C ASN A 112 -2.61 -6.86 -9.52
N LEU A 113 -2.01 -6.11 -10.44
CA LEU A 113 -2.21 -4.66 -10.55
C LEU A 113 -3.66 -4.31 -10.89
N LYS A 114 -4.29 -5.05 -11.81
CA LYS A 114 -5.71 -4.86 -12.14
C LYS A 114 -6.59 -5.15 -10.92
N LEU A 115 -6.36 -6.27 -10.24
CA LEU A 115 -7.13 -6.67 -9.08
C LEU A 115 -6.99 -5.65 -7.93
N MET A 116 -5.77 -5.17 -7.65
CA MET A 116 -5.53 -4.14 -6.64
C MET A 116 -6.26 -2.83 -6.98
N LYS A 117 -6.29 -2.43 -8.25
CA LYS A 117 -7.06 -1.24 -8.69
C LYS A 117 -8.55 -1.40 -8.45
N ASP A 118 -9.11 -2.57 -8.77
CA ASP A 118 -10.53 -2.84 -8.56
C ASP A 118 -10.88 -2.81 -7.06
N VAL A 119 -10.02 -3.36 -6.21
CA VAL A 119 -10.14 -3.29 -4.74
C VAL A 119 -10.05 -1.85 -4.24
N LEU A 120 -9.08 -1.06 -4.72
CA LEU A 120 -8.94 0.35 -4.34
C LEU A 120 -10.15 1.18 -4.78
N ASN A 121 -10.68 0.95 -5.99
CA ASN A 121 -11.92 1.59 -6.45
C ASN A 121 -13.09 1.25 -5.50
N SER A 122 -13.20 -0.02 -5.09
CA SER A 122 -14.26 -0.46 -4.18
C SER A 122 -14.15 0.15 -2.78
N ILE A 123 -12.93 0.36 -2.26
CA ILE A 123 -12.70 0.93 -0.93
C ILE A 123 -12.89 2.45 -0.93
N THR A 124 -12.35 3.13 -1.94
CA THR A 124 -12.30 4.59 -1.99
C THR A 124 -13.52 5.22 -2.67
N GLY A 125 -14.28 4.44 -3.44
CA GLY A 125 -15.33 4.95 -4.33
C GLY A 125 -14.78 5.76 -5.52
N LEU A 126 -13.46 5.79 -5.71
CA LEU A 126 -12.81 6.49 -6.81
C LEU A 126 -12.72 5.58 -8.05
N THR A 127 -12.44 6.18 -9.21
CA THR A 127 -12.16 5.44 -10.45
C THR A 127 -10.72 5.73 -10.89
N PHE A 128 -9.80 4.82 -10.59
CA PHE A 128 -8.42 4.89 -11.06
C PHE A 128 -8.35 4.50 -12.54
N LYS A 129 -7.98 5.45 -13.40
CA LYS A 129 -7.77 5.18 -14.83
C LYS A 129 -6.51 4.34 -15.04
N ASN A 130 -6.54 3.44 -16.03
CA ASN A 130 -5.34 2.76 -16.51
C ASN A 130 -4.44 3.73 -17.29
N THR A 131 -3.59 4.46 -16.58
CA THR A 131 -2.40 5.05 -17.20
C THR A 131 -1.35 3.96 -17.27
N LYS A 132 -0.95 3.57 -18.49
CA LYS A 132 0.31 2.82 -18.65
C LYS A 132 1.42 3.74 -18.14
N PRO A 133 2.29 3.29 -17.21
CA PRO A 133 3.49 4.05 -16.92
C PRO A 133 4.29 4.14 -18.22
N GLN A 134 4.41 5.33 -18.80
CA GLN A 134 5.48 5.59 -19.75
C GLN A 134 6.74 5.63 -18.90
N LEU A 135 7.45 4.50 -18.85
CA LEU A 135 8.85 4.50 -18.45
C LEU A 135 9.60 5.28 -19.53
N SER A 136 9.75 6.59 -19.33
CA SER A 136 10.79 7.33 -20.04
C SER A 136 12.12 6.85 -19.49
N ASP A 137 13.02 6.40 -20.37
CA ASP A 137 14.37 5.92 -20.08
C ASP A 137 15.29 7.02 -19.52
N SER A 138 14.93 7.65 -18.41
CA SER A 138 15.78 8.62 -17.71
C SER A 138 15.95 8.20 -16.26
N LEU A 139 16.96 7.37 -16.05
CA LEU A 139 17.63 7.12 -14.76
C LEU A 139 18.38 8.37 -14.23
N THR A 140 18.03 9.55 -14.70
CA THR A 140 18.64 10.84 -14.37
C THR A 140 17.55 11.89 -14.33
N GLN A 141 17.52 12.65 -13.24
CA GLN A 141 16.65 13.82 -12.99
C GLN A 141 15.22 13.53 -12.53
N LYS A 142 15.06 13.32 -11.22
CA LYS A 142 14.48 14.32 -10.29
C LYS A 142 14.24 13.68 -8.94
N THR A 143 15.14 13.95 -8.01
CA THR A 143 14.95 13.77 -6.56
C THR A 143 14.05 14.88 -5.99
N GLU A 144 13.24 15.53 -6.82
CA GLU A 144 12.40 16.67 -6.46
C GLU A 144 11.00 16.43 -7.00
N GLU A 145 10.14 15.90 -6.14
CA GLU A 145 8.72 16.25 -5.98
C GLU A 145 8.13 15.33 -4.90
N LEU A 146 8.57 15.59 -3.66
CA LEU A 146 7.81 15.24 -2.47
C LEU A 146 6.82 16.39 -2.21
N LEU A 147 5.57 16.03 -1.89
CA LEU A 147 4.38 16.86 -1.74
C LEU A 147 3.72 17.35 -3.04
N TYR A 148 2.57 16.75 -3.35
CA TYR A 148 1.44 17.53 -3.85
C TYR A 148 0.30 17.39 -2.84
N ILE A 149 -0.22 18.57 -2.46
CA ILE A 149 -1.27 18.85 -1.47
C ILE A 149 -2.60 18.22 -1.90
#